data_AF-A0A6V6Z7L3-F1
#
_entry.id   AF-A0A6V6Z7L3-F1
#
_cell.length_a   1.000
_cell.length_b   1.000
_cell.length_c   1.000
_cell.angle_alpha   90.00
_cell.angle_beta   90.00
_cell.angle_gamma   90.00
#
_symmetry.space_group_name_H-M   'P 1'
#
loop_
_entity.id
_entity.type
_entity.pdbx_description
1 polymer ?
#
loop_
_entity_poly.entity_id
_entity_poly.type
_entity_poly.pdbx_seq_one_letter_code
_entity_poly.pdbx_strand_id
1 'polypeptide(L)'
;MNEAEKFEIWLKTLYPSPKKGGLPITSEKTYRNGVRALGVQLNIPNNEIFKINDLQKLLDIRKKIDVLKLGDKNYSSHYNAFLKYKEFEIENTSKLQTNQVFRQPDVFKRQEVERSAIKKVKEYFEALNFRVNSVEKDNVGWDLEAQNDDNKLLLEVKGLSGKKTAIELSPNEFYQSQVEEKYRICIVTNALTSPTLNIFRFEVETNKWTSENGHTLLLEKVIGARLKLD
;
A
#
# COMPACT_ATOMS: atom_id res chain seq x y z
N MET A 1 3.76 17.15 -0.50
CA MET A 1 3.32 16.70 0.83
C MET A 1 4.54 16.65 1.73
N ASN A 2 4.51 17.30 2.89
CA ASN A 2 5.62 17.28 3.84
C ASN A 2 5.60 16.01 4.73
N GLU A 3 6.70 15.74 5.44
CA GLU A 3 6.84 14.54 6.29
C GLU A 3 5.77 14.43 7.38
N ALA A 4 5.30 15.56 7.91
CA ALA A 4 4.25 15.56 8.92
C ALA A 4 2.86 15.22 8.32
N GLU A 5 2.60 15.61 7.08
CA GLU A 5 1.38 15.25 6.34
C GLU A 5 1.39 13.78 5.92
N LYS A 6 2.54 13.27 5.45
CA LYS A 6 2.72 11.84 5.15
C LYS A 6 2.46 10.97 6.37
N PHE A 7 2.97 11.39 7.53
CA PHE A 7 2.70 10.73 8.81
C PHE A 7 1.20 10.72 9.14
N GLU A 8 0.47 11.83 8.93
CA GLU A 8 -0.99 11.86 9.15
C GLU A 8 -1.76 10.94 8.21
N ILE A 9 -1.35 10.86 6.94
CA ILE A 9 -1.97 9.94 5.99
C ILE A 9 -1.72 8.50 6.42
N TRP A 10 -0.47 8.15 6.73
CA TRP A 10 -0.12 6.81 7.21
C TRP A 10 -0.91 6.44 8.48
N LEU A 11 -1.10 7.40 9.39
CA LEU A 11 -1.94 7.20 10.58
C LEU A 11 -3.39 6.82 10.23
N LYS A 12 -3.98 7.47 9.22
CA LYS A 12 -5.35 7.18 8.76
C LYS A 12 -5.48 5.83 8.07
N THR A 13 -4.44 5.42 7.35
CA THR A 13 -4.58 4.34 6.37
C THR A 13 -3.96 3.04 6.81
N LEU A 14 -2.85 3.08 7.56
CA LEU A 14 -1.98 1.92 7.76
C LEU A 14 -1.52 1.74 9.20
N TYR A 15 -1.89 2.62 10.13
CA TYR A 15 -1.44 2.53 11.51
C TYR A 15 -1.89 1.20 12.16
N PRO A 16 -0.96 0.36 12.64
CA PRO A 16 -1.34 -0.85 13.34
C PRO A 16 -1.72 -0.50 14.79
N SER A 17 -2.95 -0.04 14.98
CA SER A 17 -3.52 0.25 16.30
C SER A 17 -3.94 -1.03 17.01
N PRO A 18 -3.65 -1.17 18.32
CA PRO A 18 -4.11 -2.32 19.12
C PRO A 18 -5.61 -2.30 19.44
N LYS A 19 -6.35 -1.24 19.10
CA LYS A 19 -7.81 -1.19 19.28
C LYS A 19 -8.54 -1.89 18.11
N LYS A 20 -9.68 -2.52 18.41
CA LYS A 20 -10.60 -3.07 17.38
C LYS A 20 -10.88 -1.99 16.32
N GLY A 21 -10.54 -2.28 15.07
CA GLY A 21 -10.74 -1.38 13.91
C GLY A 21 -9.48 -0.71 13.36
N GLY A 22 -8.30 -0.91 13.96
CA GLY A 22 -7.02 -0.44 13.40
C GLY A 22 -6.81 1.09 13.43
N LEU A 23 -7.78 1.87 13.88
CA LEU A 23 -7.69 3.33 13.89
C LEU A 23 -6.82 3.87 15.05
N PRO A 24 -6.13 5.01 14.86
CA PRO A 24 -5.38 5.68 15.92
C PRO A 24 -6.23 5.96 17.17
N ILE A 25 -5.59 5.96 18.35
CA ILE A 25 -6.29 6.13 19.64
C ILE A 25 -6.98 7.51 19.76
N THR A 26 -6.48 8.49 19.01
CA THR A 26 -6.93 9.89 18.92
C THR A 26 -6.68 10.39 17.49
N SER A 27 -7.19 11.56 17.12
CA SER A 27 -7.03 12.12 15.77
C SER A 27 -5.56 12.20 15.32
N GLU A 28 -5.33 12.13 14.02
CA GLU A 28 -3.98 12.18 13.44
C GLU A 28 -3.32 13.54 13.67
N LYS A 29 -4.14 14.60 13.71
CA LYS A 29 -3.72 15.93 14.13
C LYS A 29 -3.20 15.93 15.57
N THR A 30 -3.84 15.17 16.47
CA THR A 30 -3.38 15.01 17.86
C THR A 30 -2.02 14.29 17.91
N TYR A 31 -1.84 13.22 17.14
CA TYR A 31 -0.55 12.54 17.02
C TYR A 31 0.55 13.45 16.49
N ARG A 32 0.29 14.16 15.39
CA ARG A 32 1.24 15.13 14.82
C ARG A 32 1.60 16.21 15.84
N ASN A 33 0.63 16.77 16.55
CA ASN A 33 0.87 17.79 17.56
C ASN A 33 1.63 17.25 18.78
N GLY A 34 1.40 16.00 19.18
CA GLY A 34 2.16 15.33 20.23
C GLY A 34 3.63 15.14 19.87
N VAL A 35 3.92 14.71 18.63
CA VAL A 35 5.28 14.58 18.12
C VAL A 35 5.98 15.94 18.03
N ARG A 36 5.27 17.00 17.62
CA ARG A 36 5.79 18.39 17.65
C ARG A 36 6.14 18.83 19.06
N ALA A 37 5.24 18.60 20.01
CA ALA A 37 5.44 18.99 21.41
C ALA A 37 6.66 18.29 22.02
N LEU A 38 6.88 17.01 21.67
CA LEU A 38 8.11 16.30 22.04
C LEU A 38 9.36 16.90 21.41
N GLY A 39 9.29 17.26 20.12
CA GLY A 39 10.39 17.95 19.46
C GLY A 39 10.81 19.19 20.24
N VAL A 40 9.84 20.04 20.61
CA VAL A 40 10.09 21.24 21.43
C VAL A 40 10.71 20.89 22.79
N GLN A 41 10.16 19.89 23.50
CA GLN A 41 10.71 19.43 24.80
C GLN A 41 12.15 18.90 24.70
N LEU A 42 12.54 18.39 23.53
CA LEU A 42 13.87 17.86 23.24
C LEU A 42 14.80 18.89 22.57
N ASN A 43 14.39 20.17 22.51
CA ASN A 43 15.11 21.25 21.82
C ASN A 43 15.33 21.00 20.31
N ILE A 44 14.37 20.34 19.66
CA ILE A 44 14.29 20.13 18.21
C ILE A 44 13.22 21.07 17.65
N PRO A 45 13.61 22.21 17.04
CA PRO A 45 12.65 23.24 16.60
C PRO A 45 11.83 22.82 15.35
N ASN A 46 10.75 23.57 15.08
CA ASN A 46 10.09 23.72 13.77
C ASN A 46 9.91 22.46 12.89
N ASN A 47 9.16 21.46 13.35
CA ASN A 47 8.89 20.22 12.59
C ASN A 47 10.13 19.41 12.18
N GLU A 48 11.33 19.78 12.62
CA GLU A 48 12.58 19.10 12.24
C GLU A 48 12.60 17.64 12.71
N ILE A 49 11.87 17.32 13.78
CA ILE A 49 11.69 15.95 14.25
C ILE A 49 11.13 15.01 13.16
N PHE A 50 10.27 15.52 12.27
CA PHE A 50 9.70 14.74 11.17
C PHE A 50 10.70 14.49 10.03
N LYS A 51 11.74 15.31 9.94
CA LYS A 51 12.78 15.21 8.90
C LYS A 51 13.91 14.26 9.29
N ILE A 52 13.91 13.74 10.52
CA ILE A 52 14.89 12.76 10.96
C ILE A 52 14.60 11.43 10.26
N ASN A 53 15.54 10.98 9.44
CA ASN A 53 15.48 9.69 8.73
C ASN A 53 16.50 8.67 9.26
N ASP A 54 17.36 9.07 10.20
CA ASP A 54 18.28 8.18 10.89
C ASP A 54 17.54 7.42 12.00
N LEU A 55 17.35 6.11 11.79
CA LEU A 55 16.64 5.25 12.73
C LEU A 55 17.35 5.14 14.08
N GLN A 56 18.68 5.13 14.11
CA GLN A 56 19.43 5.06 15.36
C GLN A 56 19.22 6.33 16.18
N LYS A 57 19.24 7.50 15.52
CA LYS A 57 18.91 8.78 16.15
C LYS A 57 17.48 8.80 16.70
N LEU A 58 16.52 8.22 15.99
CA LEU A 58 15.13 8.10 16.44
C LEU A 58 14.98 7.17 17.65
N LEU A 59 15.72 6.05 17.69
CA LEU A 59 15.76 5.13 18.82
C LEU A 59 16.42 5.76 20.06
N ASP A 60 17.46 6.58 19.86
CA ASP A 60 18.10 7.28 20.97
C ASP A 60 17.18 8.35 21.56
N ILE A 61 16.41 9.05 20.72
CA ILE A 61 15.34 9.95 21.19
C ILE A 61 14.28 9.15 21.96
N ARG A 62 13.88 7.96 21.50
CA ARG A 62 12.92 7.10 22.21
C ARG A 62 13.40 6.77 23.62
N LYS A 63 14.67 6.40 23.76
CA LYS A 63 15.30 6.11 25.08
C LYS A 63 15.32 7.36 25.97
N LYS A 64 15.63 8.54 25.41
CA LYS A 64 15.58 9.80 26.15
C LYS A 64 14.18 10.11 26.66
N ILE A 65 13.13 9.79 25.91
CA ILE A 65 11.74 9.96 26.35
C ILE A 65 11.40 9.08 27.57
N ASP A 66 11.97 7.87 27.70
CA ASP A 66 11.76 7.03 28.89
C ASP A 66 12.47 7.57 30.14
N VAL A 67 13.62 8.23 29.95
CA VAL A 67 14.46 8.76 31.04
C VAL A 67 14.01 10.14 31.48
N LEU A 68 13.58 10.98 30.53
CA LEU A 68 12.98 12.26 30.81
C LEU A 68 11.58 12.00 31.36
N LYS A 69 11.39 12.19 32.67
CA LYS A 69 10.05 12.23 33.28
C LYS A 69 9.32 13.48 32.76
N LEU A 70 8.87 13.45 31.50
CA LEU A 70 8.27 14.55 30.74
C LEU A 70 6.87 14.93 31.26
N GLY A 71 6.75 15.27 32.54
CA GLY A 71 5.55 15.78 33.20
C GLY A 71 4.25 14.97 32.94
N ASP A 72 3.11 15.60 33.20
CA ASP A 72 1.78 14.97 33.11
C ASP A 72 1.32 14.65 31.67
N LYS A 73 1.98 15.21 30.65
CA LYS A 73 1.64 15.00 29.22
C LYS A 73 2.70 14.16 28.53
N ASN A 74 2.71 12.87 28.85
CA ASN A 74 3.60 11.91 28.20
C ASN A 74 3.14 11.62 26.75
N TYR A 75 3.85 12.17 25.77
CA TYR A 75 3.58 11.96 24.35
C TYR A 75 4.26 10.70 23.77
N SER A 76 4.78 9.79 24.62
CA SER A 76 5.47 8.55 24.20
C SER A 76 4.68 7.72 23.19
N SER A 77 3.36 7.60 23.35
CA SER A 77 2.50 6.87 22.42
C SER A 77 2.48 7.49 21.02
N HIS A 78 2.51 8.82 20.95
CA HIS A 78 2.60 9.55 19.67
C HIS A 78 3.97 9.36 19.03
N TYR A 79 5.04 9.39 19.84
CA TYR A 79 6.40 9.11 19.33
C TYR A 79 6.56 7.68 18.85
N ASN A 80 6.02 6.69 19.57
CA ASN A 80 6.03 5.30 19.15
C ASN A 80 5.31 5.11 17.80
N ALA A 81 4.21 5.83 17.58
CA ALA A 81 3.54 5.81 16.28
C ALA A 81 4.41 6.43 15.18
N PHE A 82 5.10 7.53 15.48
CA PHE A 82 6.03 8.16 14.54
C PHE A 82 7.26 7.28 14.24
N LEU A 83 7.79 6.58 15.23
CA LEU A 83 8.87 5.61 15.04
C LEU A 83 8.43 4.48 14.12
N LYS A 84 7.25 3.89 14.35
CA LYS A 84 6.67 2.88 13.46
C LYS A 84 6.46 3.39 12.03
N TYR A 85 6.06 4.65 11.87
CA TYR A 85 5.97 5.28 10.55
C TYR A 85 7.35 5.36 9.86
N LYS A 86 8.41 5.73 10.59
CA LYS A 86 9.76 5.82 10.04
C LYS A 86 10.36 4.44 9.73
N GLU A 87 10.11 3.44 10.57
CA GLU A 87 10.42 2.04 10.27
C GLU A 87 9.73 1.59 8.99
N PHE A 88 8.43 1.87 8.85
CA PHE A 88 7.66 1.58 7.64
C PHE A 88 8.20 2.29 6.38
N GLU A 89 8.59 3.56 6.48
CA GLU A 89 9.21 4.28 5.35
C GLU A 89 10.53 3.64 4.93
N ILE A 90 11.38 3.26 5.88
CA ILE A 90 12.68 2.63 5.61
C ILE A 90 12.49 1.24 4.99
N GLU A 91 11.60 0.41 5.54
CA GLU A 91 11.29 -0.91 5.01
C GLU A 91 10.74 -0.82 3.57
N ASN A 92 9.79 0.10 3.32
CA ASN A 92 9.23 0.26 1.98
C ASN A 92 10.24 0.84 0.99
N THR A 93 11.06 1.80 1.41
CA THR A 93 12.14 2.33 0.56
C THR A 93 13.11 1.21 0.18
N SER A 94 13.42 0.31 1.11
CA SER A 94 14.30 -0.83 0.88
C SER A 94 13.67 -1.88 -0.06
N LYS A 95 12.38 -2.21 0.14
CA LYS A 95 11.60 -3.08 -0.76
C LYS A 95 11.46 -2.50 -2.18
N LEU A 96 11.39 -1.17 -2.28
CA LEU A 96 11.35 -0.47 -3.56
C LEU A 96 12.70 -0.47 -4.27
N GLN A 97 13.83 -0.34 -3.54
CA GLN A 97 15.16 -0.47 -4.11
C GLN A 97 15.40 -1.89 -4.66
N THR A 98 14.89 -2.94 -4.00
CA THR A 98 15.00 -4.33 -4.49
C THR A 98 14.07 -4.66 -5.66
N ASN A 99 13.07 -3.83 -5.97
CA ASN A 99 12.10 -4.04 -7.05
C ASN A 99 12.15 -2.96 -8.16
N GLN A 100 13.16 -2.11 -8.19
CA GLN A 100 13.30 -1.08 -9.22
C GLN A 100 13.57 -1.67 -10.62
N VAL A 101 12.51 -1.85 -11.41
CA VAL A 101 12.54 -1.57 -12.85
C VAL A 101 11.60 -0.38 -13.07
N PHE A 102 12.21 0.77 -13.38
CA PHE A 102 11.63 1.99 -13.96
C PHE A 102 10.14 2.29 -13.74
N ARG A 103 9.68 2.65 -12.53
CA ARG A 103 8.38 3.33 -12.38
C ARG A 103 8.45 4.39 -11.25
N GLN A 104 7.59 5.40 -11.35
CA GLN A 104 7.54 6.71 -10.64
C GLN A 104 8.15 6.86 -9.21
N PRO A 105 8.78 8.02 -8.89
CA PRO A 105 9.54 8.26 -7.65
C PRO A 105 8.71 8.53 -6.38
N ASP A 106 7.37 8.56 -6.43
CA ASP A 106 6.52 8.87 -5.27
C ASP A 106 5.76 7.63 -4.76
N VAL A 107 6.24 7.09 -3.63
CA VAL A 107 5.68 5.92 -2.93
C VAL A 107 4.26 6.16 -2.47
N PHE A 108 3.97 7.35 -1.95
CA PHE A 108 2.64 7.68 -1.45
C PHE A 108 1.64 7.73 -2.58
N LYS A 109 2.03 8.31 -3.72
CA LYS A 109 1.19 8.32 -4.92
C LYS A 109 0.88 6.91 -5.43
N ARG A 110 1.84 5.98 -5.36
CA ARG A 110 1.62 4.57 -5.72
C ARG A 110 0.65 3.87 -4.77
N GLN A 111 0.82 4.06 -3.47
CA GLN A 111 -0.10 3.52 -2.47
C GLN A 111 -1.52 4.10 -2.63
N GLU A 112 -1.63 5.38 -2.96
CA GLU A 112 -2.93 6.00 -3.27
C GLU A 112 -3.58 5.36 -4.52
N VAL A 113 -2.78 5.09 -5.56
CA VAL A 113 -3.25 4.40 -6.77
C VAL A 113 -3.74 2.98 -6.44
N GLU A 114 -2.95 2.22 -5.70
CA GLU A 114 -3.27 0.85 -5.28
C GLU A 114 -4.54 0.81 -4.44
N ARG A 115 -4.63 1.64 -3.40
CA ARG A 115 -5.82 1.75 -2.54
C ARG A 115 -7.07 2.15 -3.34
N SER A 116 -6.93 3.10 -4.26
CA SER A 116 -8.05 3.53 -5.11
C SER A 116 -8.50 2.42 -6.05
N ALA A 117 -7.56 1.66 -6.62
CA ALA A 117 -7.85 0.51 -7.46
C ALA A 117 -8.57 -0.61 -6.68
N ILE A 118 -8.04 -1.01 -5.52
CA ILE A 118 -8.68 -2.01 -4.64
C ILE A 118 -10.08 -1.58 -4.27
N LYS A 119 -10.25 -0.31 -3.85
CA LYS A 119 -11.57 0.24 -3.51
C LYS A 119 -12.53 0.13 -4.69
N LYS A 120 -12.11 0.54 -5.88
CA LYS A 120 -12.95 0.50 -7.09
C LYS A 120 -13.37 -0.93 -7.47
N VAL A 121 -12.47 -1.91 -7.31
CA VAL A 121 -12.76 -3.33 -7.57
C VAL A 121 -13.75 -3.87 -6.54
N LYS A 122 -13.54 -3.60 -5.24
CA LYS A 122 -14.48 -4.00 -4.19
C LYS A 122 -15.87 -3.46 -4.45
N GLU A 123 -15.99 -2.14 -4.68
CA GLU A 123 -17.28 -1.49 -4.97
C GLU A 123 -18.00 -2.13 -6.17
N TYR A 124 -17.26 -2.48 -7.23
CA TYR A 124 -17.84 -3.12 -8.42
C TYR A 124 -18.43 -4.50 -8.10
N PHE A 125 -17.67 -5.38 -7.45
CA PHE A 125 -18.11 -6.75 -7.15
C PHE A 125 -19.15 -6.78 -6.03
N GLU A 126 -19.05 -5.93 -5.02
CA GLU A 126 -20.06 -5.77 -3.97
C GLU A 126 -21.42 -5.32 -4.56
N ALA A 127 -21.42 -4.42 -5.56
CA ALA A 127 -22.64 -4.03 -6.28
C ALA A 127 -23.26 -5.19 -7.09
N LEU A 128 -22.48 -6.23 -7.39
CA LEU A 128 -22.94 -7.48 -8.02
C LEU A 128 -23.26 -8.58 -6.99
N ASN A 129 -23.46 -8.20 -5.72
CA ASN A 129 -23.77 -9.09 -4.60
C ASN A 129 -22.66 -10.10 -4.25
N PHE A 130 -21.40 -9.82 -4.59
CA PHE A 130 -20.28 -10.59 -4.06
C PHE A 130 -19.86 -10.06 -2.69
N ARG A 131 -19.53 -10.97 -1.78
CA ARG A 131 -18.70 -10.69 -0.62
C ARG A 131 -17.23 -10.66 -1.05
N VAL A 132 -16.52 -9.57 -0.80
CA VAL A 132 -15.12 -9.40 -1.22
C VAL A 132 -14.18 -9.34 -0.02
N ASN A 133 -13.17 -10.21 0.02
CA ASN A 133 -12.16 -10.26 1.08
C ASN A 133 -10.76 -10.02 0.50
N SER A 134 -9.89 -9.35 1.26
CA SER A 134 -8.45 -9.19 0.93
C SER A 134 -7.66 -10.41 1.43
N VAL A 135 -6.85 -11.01 0.55
CA VAL A 135 -6.00 -12.19 0.82
C VAL A 135 -4.55 -11.99 0.36
N GLU A 136 -4.19 -10.78 -0.08
CA GLU A 136 -2.85 -10.39 -0.52
C GLU A 136 -1.71 -10.82 0.44
N LYS A 137 -1.97 -10.81 1.75
CA LYS A 137 -1.00 -11.16 2.81
C LYS A 137 -0.78 -12.66 2.96
N ASP A 138 -1.65 -13.47 2.39
CA ASP A 138 -1.59 -14.93 2.44
C ASP A 138 -0.67 -15.49 1.35
N ASN A 139 -0.08 -14.63 0.51
CA ASN A 139 0.85 -14.98 -0.57
C ASN A 139 0.28 -16.00 -1.58
N VAL A 140 -1.04 -15.93 -1.80
CA VAL A 140 -1.76 -16.85 -2.70
C VAL A 140 -1.58 -16.53 -4.18
N GLY A 141 -1.08 -15.33 -4.53
CA GLY A 141 -0.83 -14.90 -5.91
C GLY A 141 -1.97 -14.09 -6.55
N TRP A 142 -2.90 -13.60 -5.72
CA TRP A 142 -3.90 -12.59 -6.06
C TRP A 142 -4.22 -11.73 -4.83
N ASP A 143 -4.88 -10.58 -5.04
CA ASP A 143 -5.17 -9.62 -3.98
C ASP A 143 -6.49 -9.89 -3.25
N LEU A 144 -7.57 -10.16 -3.99
CA LEU A 144 -8.93 -10.26 -3.46
C LEU A 144 -9.62 -11.57 -3.87
N GLU A 145 -10.47 -12.08 -2.98
CA GLU A 145 -11.45 -13.12 -3.32
C GLU A 145 -12.85 -12.53 -3.29
N ALA A 146 -13.59 -12.68 -4.39
CA ALA A 146 -15.00 -12.32 -4.47
C ALA A 146 -15.84 -13.60 -4.51
N GLN A 147 -16.76 -13.75 -3.55
CA GLN A 147 -17.65 -14.90 -3.44
C GLN A 147 -19.11 -14.47 -3.39
N ASN A 148 -19.96 -15.10 -4.21
CA ASN A 148 -21.42 -15.14 -4.01
C ASN A 148 -21.88 -16.60 -3.93
N ASP A 149 -23.18 -16.86 -3.83
CA ASP A 149 -23.69 -18.23 -3.59
C ASP A 149 -23.25 -19.24 -4.68
N ASP A 150 -23.08 -18.77 -5.92
CA ASP A 150 -22.80 -19.62 -7.07
C ASP A 150 -21.33 -19.58 -7.54
N ASN A 151 -20.60 -18.52 -7.23
CA ASN A 151 -19.31 -18.24 -7.86
C ASN A 151 -18.24 -17.74 -6.87
N LYS A 152 -17.02 -18.23 -7.09
CA LYS A 152 -15.78 -17.70 -6.51
C LYS A 152 -14.92 -17.12 -7.62
N LEU A 153 -14.40 -15.92 -7.43
CA LEU A 153 -13.42 -15.29 -8.33
C LEU A 153 -12.16 -14.92 -7.55
N LEU A 154 -11.01 -15.11 -8.19
CA LEU A 154 -9.70 -14.77 -7.66
C LEU A 154 -9.21 -13.53 -8.42
N LEU A 155 -9.10 -12.40 -7.74
CA LEU A 155 -8.94 -11.10 -8.36
C LEU A 155 -7.56 -10.53 -8.08
N GLU A 156 -6.78 -10.35 -9.14
CA GLU A 156 -5.51 -9.61 -9.12
C GLU A 156 -5.74 -8.16 -9.54
N VAL A 157 -5.36 -7.19 -8.70
CA VAL A 157 -5.72 -5.77 -8.89
C VAL A 157 -4.50 -4.94 -9.28
N LYS A 158 -4.53 -4.40 -10.51
CA LYS A 158 -3.47 -3.52 -11.03
C LYS A 158 -3.98 -2.09 -11.21
N GLY A 159 -3.51 -1.18 -10.35
CA GLY A 159 -3.81 0.24 -10.41
C GLY A 159 -2.83 1.04 -11.27
N LEU A 160 -3.35 1.95 -12.10
CA LEU A 160 -2.57 2.86 -12.94
C LEU A 160 -3.06 4.30 -12.77
N SER A 161 -2.13 5.25 -12.59
CA SER A 161 -2.47 6.67 -12.44
C SER A 161 -2.93 7.33 -13.75
N GLY A 162 -2.60 6.76 -14.91
CA GLY A 162 -2.97 7.27 -16.24
C GLY A 162 -3.78 6.27 -17.07
N LYS A 163 -3.95 6.59 -18.37
CA LYS A 163 -4.72 5.80 -19.34
C LYS A 163 -3.95 4.64 -19.99
N LYS A 164 -2.62 4.67 -19.99
CA LYS A 164 -1.80 3.65 -20.68
C LYS A 164 -1.80 2.35 -19.87
N THR A 165 -2.35 1.30 -20.45
CA THR A 165 -2.54 -0.02 -19.82
C THR A 165 -1.30 -0.90 -20.01
N ALA A 166 -0.30 -0.75 -19.13
CA ALA A 166 0.86 -1.65 -19.09
C ALA A 166 1.08 -2.10 -17.63
N ILE A 167 0.89 -3.38 -17.39
CA ILE A 167 0.97 -4.00 -16.06
C ILE A 167 2.00 -5.12 -16.10
N GLU A 168 2.60 -5.39 -14.96
CA GLU A 168 3.52 -6.51 -14.77
C GLU A 168 2.91 -7.44 -13.71
N LEU A 169 3.10 -8.74 -13.90
CA LEU A 169 2.74 -9.75 -12.91
C LEU A 169 4.03 -10.25 -12.25
N SER A 170 3.98 -10.47 -10.94
CA SER A 170 5.03 -11.22 -10.25
C SER A 170 5.06 -12.68 -10.74
N PRO A 171 6.15 -13.43 -10.53
CA PRO A 171 6.20 -14.84 -10.93
C PRO A 171 5.06 -15.69 -10.35
N ASN A 172 4.68 -15.42 -9.09
CA ASN A 172 3.58 -16.13 -8.43
C ASN A 172 2.22 -15.75 -9.05
N GLU A 173 1.95 -14.46 -9.24
CA GLU A 173 0.73 -13.98 -9.91
C GLU A 173 0.61 -14.57 -11.32
N PHE A 174 1.71 -14.55 -12.09
CA PHE A 174 1.71 -15.13 -13.42
C PHE A 174 1.41 -16.63 -13.38
N TYR A 175 2.08 -17.38 -12.51
CA TYR A 175 1.80 -18.82 -12.35
C TYR A 175 0.34 -19.10 -12.02
N GLN A 176 -0.22 -18.40 -11.02
CA GLN A 176 -1.61 -18.58 -10.62
C GLN A 176 -2.60 -18.20 -11.71
N SER A 177 -2.30 -17.13 -12.47
CA SER A 177 -3.11 -16.72 -13.62
C SER A 177 -3.21 -17.76 -14.73
N GLN A 178 -2.30 -18.74 -14.77
CA GLN A 178 -2.30 -19.82 -15.77
C GLN A 178 -3.02 -21.09 -15.29
N VAL A 179 -3.10 -21.32 -13.98
CA VAL A 179 -3.66 -22.56 -13.41
C VAL A 179 -5.06 -22.39 -12.85
N GLU A 180 -5.41 -21.18 -12.40
CA GLU A 180 -6.72 -20.89 -11.81
C GLU A 180 -7.69 -20.33 -12.86
N GLU A 181 -8.67 -21.14 -13.28
CA GLU A 181 -9.70 -20.72 -14.25
C GLU A 181 -10.54 -19.52 -13.75
N LYS A 182 -10.68 -19.42 -12.42
CA LYS A 182 -11.41 -18.34 -11.74
C LYS A 182 -10.60 -17.05 -11.62
N TYR A 183 -9.35 -17.04 -12.08
CA TYR A 183 -8.47 -15.88 -12.03
C TYR A 183 -8.97 -14.76 -12.94
N ARG A 184 -8.96 -13.53 -12.43
CA ARG A 184 -9.33 -12.33 -13.16
C ARG A 184 -8.28 -11.26 -12.92
N ILE A 185 -7.81 -10.63 -13.99
CA ILE A 185 -6.95 -9.44 -13.91
C ILE A 185 -7.86 -8.21 -13.93
N CYS A 186 -7.88 -7.46 -12.84
CA CYS A 186 -8.65 -6.23 -12.69
C CYS A 186 -7.72 -5.03 -12.88
N ILE A 187 -7.81 -4.35 -14.03
CA ILE A 187 -6.99 -3.17 -14.32
C ILE A 187 -7.81 -1.91 -14.10
N VAL A 188 -7.36 -1.06 -13.17
CA VAL A 188 -7.98 0.24 -12.89
C VAL A 188 -7.09 1.35 -13.43
N THR A 189 -7.57 2.02 -14.47
CA THR A 189 -6.90 3.20 -15.06
C THR A 189 -7.45 4.50 -14.47
N ASN A 190 -6.68 5.59 -14.57
CA ASN A 190 -7.03 6.90 -14.01
C ASN A 190 -7.39 6.82 -12.51
N ALA A 191 -6.70 5.97 -11.76
CA ALA A 191 -7.06 5.59 -10.40
C ALA A 191 -7.17 6.77 -9.41
N LEU A 192 -6.50 7.90 -9.68
CA LEU A 192 -6.53 9.07 -8.80
C LEU A 192 -7.53 10.15 -9.21
N THR A 193 -8.21 10.01 -10.36
CA THR A 193 -9.10 11.06 -10.89
C THR A 193 -10.47 10.49 -11.22
N SER A 194 -10.56 9.59 -12.20
CA SER A 194 -11.81 8.97 -12.65
C SER A 194 -11.58 7.47 -12.88
N PRO A 195 -11.50 6.67 -11.80
CA PRO A 195 -11.14 5.26 -11.85
C PRO A 195 -12.02 4.48 -12.82
N THR A 196 -11.40 3.86 -13.82
CA THR A 196 -12.08 3.04 -14.83
C THR A 196 -11.56 1.62 -14.75
N LEU A 197 -12.44 0.67 -14.44
CA LEU A 197 -12.13 -0.74 -14.27
C LEU A 197 -12.33 -1.51 -15.59
N ASN A 198 -11.35 -2.33 -15.96
CA ASN A 198 -11.47 -3.38 -16.97
C ASN A 198 -11.11 -4.72 -16.32
N ILE A 199 -11.93 -5.74 -16.53
CA ILE A 199 -11.73 -7.08 -15.98
C ILE A 199 -11.40 -8.01 -17.14
N PHE A 200 -10.30 -8.75 -17.02
CA PHE A 200 -9.86 -9.71 -18.01
C PHE A 200 -9.91 -11.12 -17.44
N ARG A 201 -10.37 -12.07 -18.25
CA ARG A 201 -10.27 -13.50 -18.00
C ARG A 201 -9.38 -14.14 -19.06
N PHE A 202 -8.75 -15.25 -18.71
CA PHE A 202 -8.01 -16.03 -19.69
C PHE A 202 -8.98 -16.90 -20.50
N GLU A 203 -8.88 -16.82 -21.82
CA GLU A 203 -9.65 -17.62 -22.75
C GLU A 203 -8.75 -18.70 -23.35
N VAL A 204 -9.02 -19.96 -22.99
CA VAL A 204 -8.17 -21.10 -23.34
C VAL A 204 -8.13 -21.34 -24.85
N GLU A 205 -9.27 -21.21 -25.53
CA GLU A 205 -9.38 -21.45 -26.97
C GLU A 205 -8.53 -20.50 -27.81
N THR A 206 -8.47 -19.23 -27.41
CA THR A 206 -7.73 -18.19 -28.14
C THR A 206 -6.36 -17.91 -27.53
N ASN A 207 -6.04 -18.50 -26.37
CA ASN A 207 -4.83 -18.28 -25.59
C ASN A 207 -4.58 -16.78 -25.31
N LYS A 208 -5.65 -16.06 -24.97
CA LYS A 208 -5.63 -14.60 -24.76
C LYS A 208 -6.36 -14.20 -23.50
N TRP A 209 -5.89 -13.11 -22.91
CA TRP A 209 -6.65 -12.39 -21.89
C TRP A 209 -7.66 -11.48 -22.58
N THR A 210 -8.95 -11.71 -22.33
CA THR A 210 -10.05 -10.98 -22.97
C THR A 210 -10.93 -10.34 -21.90
N SER A 211 -11.46 -9.15 -22.20
CA SER A 211 -12.47 -8.46 -21.39
C SER A 211 -13.85 -8.60 -22.01
N GLU A 212 -14.89 -8.32 -21.23
CA GLU A 212 -16.29 -8.31 -21.73
C GLU A 212 -16.51 -7.33 -22.89
N ASN A 213 -15.71 -6.25 -22.95
CA ASN A 213 -15.77 -5.26 -24.02
C ASN A 213 -14.93 -5.65 -25.26
N GLY A 214 -14.41 -6.87 -25.32
CA GLY A 214 -13.62 -7.37 -26.44
C GLY A 214 -12.16 -6.89 -26.47
N HIS A 215 -11.70 -6.12 -25.47
CA HIS A 215 -10.27 -5.78 -25.37
C HIS A 215 -9.43 -7.01 -25.05
N THR A 216 -8.21 -7.06 -25.59
CA THR A 216 -7.25 -8.15 -25.34
C THR A 216 -5.93 -7.63 -24.78
N LEU A 217 -5.29 -8.37 -23.87
CA LEU A 217 -3.93 -8.06 -23.41
C LEU A 217 -2.89 -8.79 -24.26
N LEU A 218 -1.79 -8.09 -24.56
CA LEU A 218 -0.58 -8.68 -25.11
C LEU A 218 0.31 -9.16 -23.96
N LEU A 219 0.71 -10.44 -23.99
CA LEU A 219 1.64 -11.00 -23.02
C LEU A 219 3.07 -10.97 -23.59
N GLU A 220 3.97 -10.27 -22.90
CA GLU A 220 5.41 -10.31 -23.15
C GLU A 220 6.10 -10.92 -21.92
N LYS A 221 6.84 -12.02 -22.10
CA LYS A 221 7.60 -12.65 -21.02
C LYS A 221 8.93 -11.94 -20.86
N VAL A 222 9.18 -11.39 -19.67
CA VAL A 222 10.45 -10.74 -19.31
C VAL A 222 11.19 -11.63 -18.31
N ILE A 223 12.45 -11.97 -18.59
CA ILE A 223 13.31 -12.77 -17.70
C ILE A 223 14.16 -11.82 -16.86
N GLY A 224 14.13 -11.95 -15.53
CA GLY A 224 14.85 -11.06 -14.61
C GLY A 224 16.16 -11.65 -14.06
N ALA A 225 17.18 -10.80 -13.89
CA ALA A 225 18.36 -11.05 -13.08
C ALA A 225 18.86 -9.74 -12.46
N ARG A 226 19.39 -9.79 -11.23
CA ARG A 226 19.85 -8.60 -10.50
C ARG A 226 21.18 -8.86 -9.80
N LEU A 227 22.14 -7.98 -10.06
CA LEU A 227 23.47 -7.96 -9.44
C LEU A 227 23.70 -6.58 -8.78
N LYS A 228 24.49 -6.56 -7.72
CA LYS A 228 24.80 -5.38 -6.91
C LYS A 228 26.32 -5.28 -6.73
N LEU A 229 26.83 -4.09 -6.39
CA LEU A 229 28.22 -3.89 -5.98
C LEU A 229 28.54 -4.77 -4.76
N ASP A 230 29.75 -5.35 -4.72
CA ASP A 230 30.31 -5.97 -3.51
C ASP A 230 30.50 -4.93 -2.40
#